data_AF-A0A7C6LYQ2-F1
#
_entry.id   AF-A0A7C6LYQ2-F1
#
_cell.length_a   1.000
_cell.length_b   1.000
_cell.length_c   1.000
_cell.angle_alpha   90.00
_cell.angle_beta   90.00
_cell.angle_gamma   90.00
#
_symmetry.space_group_name_H-M   'P 1'
#
loop_
_entity.id
_entity.type
_entity.pdbx_description
1 polymer ?
#
loop_
_entity_poly.entity_id
_entity_poly.type
_entity_poly.pdbx_seq_one_letter_code
_entity_poly.pdbx_strand_id
1 'polypeptide(L)'
;MDASKTKKMAITSLIMQGVAFVLTIIFVALVFKDMIALIEQHGEGTAPEFTDVIRQLYSPSTRVILLLKSLLGVADLILIIMIVVETSKLKSKTPMIFLLIGLAVGVLKIVGLIMTLVECNKQLKAGEANEATNN
;
A
#
# COMPACT_ATOMS: atom_id res chain seq x y z
N MET A 1 -17.92 -7.51 -14.78
CA MET A 1 -16.60 -7.29 -14.16
C MET A 1 -15.60 -8.11 -14.94
N ASP A 2 -14.44 -7.54 -15.30
CA ASP A 2 -13.36 -8.35 -15.88
C ASP A 2 -12.55 -8.96 -14.72
N ALA A 3 -12.85 -10.22 -14.38
CA ALA A 3 -12.25 -10.90 -13.24
C ALA A 3 -10.75 -11.13 -13.41
N SER A 4 -10.27 -11.35 -14.64
CA SER A 4 -8.84 -11.55 -14.93
C SER A 4 -8.04 -10.26 -14.71
N LYS A 5 -8.54 -9.15 -15.27
CA LYS A 5 -7.92 -7.83 -15.08
C LYS A 5 -7.96 -7.38 -13.62
N THR A 6 -9.10 -7.54 -12.96
CA THR A 6 -9.28 -7.16 -11.54
C THR A 6 -8.37 -7.96 -10.62
N LYS A 7 -8.23 -9.28 -10.86
CA LYS A 7 -7.30 -10.14 -10.13
C LYS A 7 -5.85 -9.67 -10.28
N LYS A 8 -5.42 -9.34 -11.50
CA LYS A 8 -4.07 -8.80 -11.75
C LYS A 8 -3.84 -7.49 -10.98
N MET A 9 -4.77 -6.54 -11.07
CA MET A 9 -4.67 -5.26 -10.34
C MET A 9 -4.58 -5.46 -8.83
N ALA A 10 -5.40 -6.36 -8.26
CA ALA A 10 -5.38 -6.65 -6.82
C ALA A 10 -4.07 -7.31 -6.37
N ILE A 11 -3.50 -8.22 -7.17
CA ILE A 11 -2.15 -8.79 -6.91
C ILE A 11 -1.09 -7.69 -6.97
N THR A 12 -1.13 -6.83 -8.00
CA THR A 12 -0.18 -5.72 -8.12
C THR A 12 -0.25 -4.77 -6.93
N SER A 13 -1.44 -4.42 -6.45
CA SER A 13 -1.63 -3.58 -5.25
C SER A 13 -1.07 -4.25 -3.99
N LEU A 14 -1.25 -5.57 -3.82
CA LEU A 14 -0.63 -6.31 -2.71
C LEU A 14 0.90 -6.29 -2.78
N ILE A 15 1.47 -6.46 -3.97
CA ILE A 15 2.93 -6.38 -4.17
C ILE A 15 3.43 -4.97 -3.83
N MET A 16 2.75 -3.92 -4.31
CA MET A 16 3.09 -2.52 -3.97
C MET A 16 3.04 -2.28 -2.47
N GLN A 17 2.07 -2.83 -1.75
CA GLN A 17 2.02 -2.74 -0.29
C GLN A 17 3.19 -3.46 0.40
N GLY A 18 3.58 -4.63 -0.10
CA GLY A 18 4.78 -5.33 0.38
C GLY A 18 6.04 -4.47 0.21
N VAL A 19 6.22 -3.87 -0.98
CA VAL A 19 7.34 -2.95 -1.24
C VAL A 19 7.27 -1.71 -0.33
N ALA A 20 6.09 -1.11 -0.16
CA ALA A 20 5.90 0.04 0.72
C ALA A 20 6.20 -0.28 2.19
N PHE A 21 5.91 -1.51 2.63
CA PHE A 21 6.24 -1.99 3.97
C PHE A 21 7.76 -2.07 4.16
N VAL A 22 8.48 -2.66 3.21
CA VAL A 22 9.96 -2.69 3.23
C VAL A 22 10.55 -1.28 3.26
N LEU A 23 10.06 -0.38 2.39
CA LEU A 23 10.48 1.03 2.39
C LEU A 23 10.19 1.73 3.72
N THR A 24 9.12 1.35 4.41
CA THR A 24 8.79 1.90 5.73
C THR A 24 9.79 1.45 6.78
N ILE A 25 10.21 0.18 6.76
CA ILE A 25 11.26 -0.32 7.67
C ILE A 25 12.56 0.44 7.43
N ILE A 26 12.97 0.61 6.17
CA ILE A 26 14.19 1.34 5.82
C ILE A 26 14.08 2.81 6.25
N PHE A 27 12.93 3.45 6.00
CA PHE A 27 12.67 4.82 6.44
C PHE A 27 12.82 4.99 7.95
N VAL A 28 12.21 4.10 8.74
CA VAL A 28 12.31 4.12 10.20
C VAL A 28 13.76 3.96 10.63
N ALA A 29 14.50 3.01 10.06
CA ALA A 29 15.92 2.82 10.36
C ALA A 29 16.77 4.07 10.05
N LEU A 30 16.52 4.76 8.93
CA LEU A 30 17.21 6.00 8.60
C LEU A 30 16.87 7.14 9.56
N VAL A 31 15.59 7.31 9.91
CA VAL A 31 15.18 8.34 10.89
C VAL A 31 15.82 8.09 12.25
N PHE A 32 15.86 6.83 12.72
CA PHE A 32 16.56 6.49 13.96
C PHE A 32 18.06 6.78 13.88
N LYS A 33 18.71 6.44 12.76
CA LYS A 33 20.11 6.78 12.54
C LYS A 33 20.35 8.28 12.58
N ASP A 34 19.54 9.06 11.87
CA ASP A 34 19.63 10.52 11.83
C ASP A 34 19.37 11.14 13.21
N MET A 35 18.46 10.56 14.00
CA MET A 35 18.16 10.96 15.37
C MET A 35 19.33 10.68 16.33
N ILE A 36 19.97 9.51 16.24
CA ILE A 36 21.15 9.17 17.06
C ILE A 36 22.30 10.14 16.74
N ALA A 37 22.57 10.40 15.46
CA ALA A 37 23.60 11.35 15.04
C ALA A 37 23.34 12.76 15.59
N LEU A 38 22.07 13.18 15.62
CA LEU A 38 21.68 14.48 16.17
C LEU A 38 21.92 14.56 17.69
N ILE A 39 21.60 13.49 18.43
CA ILE A 39 21.85 13.38 19.88
C ILE A 39 23.35 13.43 20.17
N GLU A 40 24.15 12.66 19.42
CA GLU A 40 25.61 12.64 19.57
C GLU A 40 26.25 14.01 19.28
N GLN A 41 25.71 14.75 18.29
CA GLN A 41 26.25 16.04 17.89
C GLN A 41 25.91 17.18 18.87
N HIS A 42 24.74 17.14 19.52
CA HIS A 42 24.29 18.23 20.39
C HIS A 42 24.44 17.96 21.89
N GLY A 43 24.81 16.75 22.33
CA GLY A 43 25.16 16.45 23.72
C GLY A 43 24.06 16.76 24.76
N GLU A 44 24.31 16.40 26.02
CA GLU A 44 23.41 16.75 27.13
C GLU A 44 23.64 18.22 27.53
N GLY A 45 22.88 19.15 26.95
CA GLY A 45 22.84 20.55 27.42
C GLY A 45 22.67 21.63 26.35
N THR A 46 22.78 21.27 25.07
CA THR A 46 22.55 22.21 23.97
C THR A 46 21.22 21.89 23.30
N ALA A 47 20.27 22.82 23.35
CA ALA A 47 19.02 22.69 22.59
C ALA A 47 19.33 23.01 21.11
N PRO A 48 19.28 22.03 20.20
CA PRO A 48 19.48 22.29 18.78
C PRO A 48 18.40 23.25 18.28
N GLU A 49 18.77 24.16 17.38
CA GLU A 49 17.77 24.96 16.69
C GLU A 49 16.86 24.05 15.85
N PHE A 50 15.57 24.38 15.80
CA PHE A 50 14.57 23.61 15.05
C PHE A 50 14.98 23.37 13.58
N THR A 51 15.64 24.35 12.98
CA THR A 51 16.20 24.33 11.62
C THR A 51 17.26 23.24 11.44
N ASP A 52 18.15 23.06 12.42
CA ASP A 52 19.19 22.03 12.38
C ASP A 52 18.60 20.64 12.59
N VAL A 53 17.59 20.53 13.46
CA VAL A 53 16.82 19.29 13.64
C VAL A 53 16.16 18.86 12.34
N ILE A 54 15.42 19.77 11.67
CA ILE A 54 14.76 19.45 10.40
C ILE A 54 15.78 19.09 9.31
N ARG A 55 16.92 19.78 9.25
CA ARG A 55 17.94 19.53 8.23
C ARG A 55 18.61 18.16 8.40
N GLN A 56 18.84 17.73 9.64
CA GLN A 56 19.45 16.43 9.94
C GLN A 56 18.44 15.28 9.86
N LEU A 57 17.24 15.45 10.40
CA LEU A 57 16.20 14.41 10.39
C LEU A 57 15.64 14.12 8.98
N TYR A 58 15.75 15.10 8.08
CA TYR A 58 15.49 14.94 6.65
C TYR A 58 16.80 14.96 5.85
N SER A 59 17.73 14.06 6.19
CA SER A 59 18.89 13.82 5.33
C SER A 59 18.46 13.53 3.88
N PRO A 60 19.32 13.78 2.87
CA PRO A 60 18.98 13.52 1.47
C PRO A 60 18.46 12.10 1.23
N SER A 61 19.03 11.11 1.92
CA SER A 61 18.59 9.71 1.87
C SER A 61 17.17 9.54 2.40
N THR A 62 16.86 10.11 3.56
CA THR A 62 15.51 10.06 4.15
C THR A 62 14.47 10.73 3.26
N ARG A 63 14.83 11.84 2.60
CA ARG A 63 13.96 12.52 1.61
C ARG A 63 13.69 11.66 0.37
N VAL A 64 14.71 11.00 -0.17
CA VAL A 64 14.56 10.12 -1.34
C VAL A 64 13.60 8.96 -1.04
N ILE A 65 13.73 8.33 0.14
CA ILE A 65 12.81 7.26 0.54
C ILE A 65 11.39 7.79 0.74
N LEU A 66 11.24 8.98 1.33
CA LEU A 66 9.93 9.62 1.49
C LEU A 66 9.26 9.88 0.14
N LEU A 67 10.01 10.39 -0.86
CA LEU A 67 9.51 10.62 -2.21
C LEU A 67 9.11 9.32 -2.90
N LEU A 68 9.93 8.27 -2.83
CA LEU A 68 9.62 6.94 -3.38
C LEU A 68 8.34 6.38 -2.75
N LYS A 69 8.21 6.49 -1.42
CA LYS A 69 7.03 6.03 -0.69
C LYS A 69 5.78 6.81 -1.08
N SER A 70 5.90 8.13 -1.27
CA SER A 70 4.79 8.97 -1.75
C SER A 70 4.34 8.56 -3.16
N LEU A 71 5.28 8.37 -4.08
CA LEU A 71 4.98 7.92 -5.44
C LEU A 71 4.28 6.56 -5.46
N LEU A 72 4.79 5.60 -4.67
CA LEU A 72 4.16 4.29 -4.53
C LEU A 72 2.75 4.38 -3.95
N GLY A 73 2.54 5.25 -2.96
CA GLY A 73 1.23 5.48 -2.35
C GLY A 73 0.20 6.03 -3.34
N VAL A 74 0.59 6.96 -4.21
CA VAL A 74 -0.29 7.48 -5.27
C VAL A 74 -0.63 6.39 -6.29
N ALA A 75 0.35 5.60 -6.71
CA ALA A 75 0.11 4.49 -7.63
C ALA A 75 -0.84 3.43 -7.03
N ASP A 76 -0.64 3.06 -5.76
CA ASP A 76 -1.51 2.12 -5.04
C ASP A 76 -2.93 2.69 -4.91
N LEU A 77 -3.08 3.99 -4.62
CA LEU A 77 -4.38 4.64 -4.55
C LEU A 77 -5.15 4.55 -5.87
N ILE A 78 -4.49 4.81 -7.00
CA ILE A 78 -5.12 4.69 -8.33
C ILE A 78 -5.58 3.25 -8.56
N LEU A 79 -4.74 2.26 -8.25
CA LEU A 79 -5.11 0.84 -8.37
C LEU A 79 -6.31 0.49 -7.49
N ILE A 80 -6.32 0.94 -6.23
CA ILE A 80 -7.43 0.68 -5.31
C ILE A 80 -8.73 1.29 -5.84
N ILE A 81 -8.70 2.52 -6.36
CA ILE A 81 -9.89 3.14 -6.97
C ILE A 81 -10.40 2.29 -8.15
N MET A 82 -9.51 1.83 -9.02
CA MET A 82 -9.89 0.96 -10.14
C MET A 82 -10.48 -0.38 -9.66
N ILE A 83 -9.91 -0.98 -8.62
CA ILE A 83 -10.41 -2.23 -8.03
C ILE A 83 -11.76 -2.00 -7.36
N VAL A 84 -11.96 -0.87 -6.66
CA VAL A 84 -13.25 -0.47 -6.07
C VAL A 84 -14.33 -0.33 -7.13
N VAL A 85 -14.01 0.32 -8.26
CA VAL A 85 -14.94 0.45 -9.39
C VAL A 85 -15.31 -0.91 -9.98
N GLU A 86 -14.35 -1.82 -10.16
CA GLU A 86 -14.67 -3.17 -10.66
C GLU A 86 -15.44 -4.01 -9.64
N THR A 87 -15.05 -3.98 -8.37
CA THR A 87 -15.73 -4.70 -7.28
C THR A 87 -17.13 -4.15 -6.99
N SER A 88 -17.41 -2.89 -7.33
CA SER A 88 -18.77 -2.34 -7.28
C SER A 88 -19.74 -3.06 -8.21
N LYS A 89 -19.26 -3.82 -9.21
CA LYS A 89 -20.11 -4.63 -10.10
C LYS A 89 -20.42 -6.01 -9.52
N LEU A 90 -19.80 -6.40 -8.40
CA LEU A 90 -20.07 -7.65 -7.70
C LEU A 90 -21.44 -7.63 -7.03
N LYS A 91 -22.03 -8.82 -6.89
CA LYS A 91 -23.29 -9.01 -6.14
C LYS A 91 -23.09 -8.70 -4.65
N SER A 92 -21.99 -9.17 -4.08
CA SER A 92 -21.57 -8.81 -2.73
C SER A 92 -20.77 -7.51 -2.75
N LYS A 93 -21.23 -6.49 -2.01
CA LYS A 93 -20.54 -5.20 -1.87
C LYS A 93 -19.51 -5.18 -0.74
N THR A 94 -19.40 -6.26 0.04
CA THR A 94 -18.47 -6.36 1.17
C THR A 94 -17.02 -6.05 0.77
N PRO A 95 -16.45 -6.61 -0.32
CA PRO A 95 -15.06 -6.32 -0.71
C PRO A 95 -14.84 -4.82 -0.99
N MET A 96 -15.81 -4.17 -1.66
CA MET A 96 -15.77 -2.75 -1.96
C MET A 96 -15.75 -1.89 -0.68
N ILE A 97 -16.61 -2.23 0.30
CA ILE A 97 -16.68 -1.51 1.58
C ILE A 97 -15.36 -1.62 2.35
N PHE A 98 -14.79 -2.83 2.41
CA PHE A 98 -13.49 -3.05 3.08
C PHE A 98 -12.35 -2.30 2.38
N LEU A 99 -12.35 -2.21 1.05
CA LEU A 99 -11.37 -1.43 0.30
C LEU A 99 -11.50 0.08 0.57
N LEU A 100 -12.72 0.61 0.64
CA LEU A 100 -12.98 2.02 0.92
C LEU A 100 -12.57 2.41 2.35
N ILE A 101 -13.02 1.65 3.35
CA ILE A 101 -12.61 1.88 4.75
C ILE A 101 -11.10 1.60 4.90
N GLY A 102 -10.58 0.67 4.11
CA GLY A 102 -9.16 0.33 4.04
C GLY A 102 -8.23 1.48 3.63
N LEU A 103 -8.75 2.49 2.93
CA LEU A 103 -7.97 3.69 2.64
C LEU A 103 -7.57 4.46 3.91
N ALA A 104 -8.43 4.45 4.92
CA ALA A 104 -8.13 5.02 6.23
C ALA A 104 -7.37 4.01 7.13
N VAL A 105 -7.73 2.73 7.05
CA VAL A 105 -7.16 1.67 7.90
C VAL A 105 -6.46 0.62 7.05
N GLY A 106 -5.14 0.69 6.96
CA GLY A 106 -4.34 -0.15 6.05
C GLY A 106 -4.58 -1.66 6.18
N VAL A 107 -4.88 -2.19 7.38
CA VAL A 107 -5.18 -3.61 7.58
C VAL A 107 -6.48 -4.03 6.87
N LEU A 108 -7.51 -3.18 6.91
CA LEU A 108 -8.80 -3.47 6.26
C LEU A 108 -8.66 -3.46 4.73
N LYS A 109 -7.73 -2.66 4.19
CA LYS A 109 -7.39 -2.67 2.76
C LYS A 109 -6.89 -4.03 2.31
N ILE A 110 -6.00 -4.66 3.09
CA ILE A 110 -5.48 -6.00 2.79
C ILE A 110 -6.62 -7.02 2.78
N VAL A 111 -7.50 -6.97 3.78
CA VAL A 111 -8.67 -7.86 3.85
C VAL A 111 -9.58 -7.67 2.62
N GLY A 112 -9.87 -6.42 2.23
CA GLY A 112 -10.67 -6.11 1.04
C GLY A 112 -10.05 -6.62 -0.26
N LEU A 113 -8.72 -6.50 -0.41
CA LEU A 113 -7.98 -7.05 -1.55
C LEU A 113 -8.05 -8.57 -1.59
N ILE A 114 -7.87 -9.26 -0.46
CA ILE A 114 -7.97 -10.72 -0.37
C ILE A 114 -9.38 -11.19 -0.74
N MET A 115 -10.42 -10.56 -0.20
CA MET A 115 -11.81 -10.88 -0.54
C MET A 115 -12.08 -10.69 -2.04
N THR A 116 -11.55 -9.61 -2.62
CA THR A 116 -11.65 -9.35 -4.07
C THR A 116 -10.99 -10.46 -4.89
N LEU A 117 -9.80 -10.93 -4.48
CA LEU A 117 -9.12 -12.03 -5.16
C LEU A 117 -9.89 -13.34 -5.09
N VAL A 118 -10.46 -13.66 -3.92
CA VAL A 118 -11.29 -14.86 -3.73
C VAL A 118 -12.50 -14.81 -4.65
N GLU A 119 -13.19 -13.67 -4.73
CA GLU A 119 -14.38 -13.52 -5.56
C GLU A 119 -14.05 -13.57 -7.07
N CYS A 120 -12.96 -12.94 -7.49
CA CYS A 120 -12.47 -13.06 -8.87
C CYS A 120 -12.13 -14.52 -9.22
N ASN A 121 -11.52 -15.26 -8.30
CA ASN A 121 -11.14 -16.65 -8.54
C ASN A 121 -12.38 -17.57 -8.64
N LYS A 122 -13.42 -17.32 -7.87
CA LYS A 122 -14.70 -18.04 -7.98
C LYS A 122 -15.35 -17.82 -9.35
N GLN A 123 -15.38 -16.58 -9.83
CA GLN A 123 -15.98 -16.25 -11.13
C GLN A 123 -15.23 -16.86 -12.31
N LEU A 124 -13.89 -16.86 -12.28
CA LEU A 124 -13.07 -17.48 -13.32
C LEU A 124 -13.33 -18.99 -13.41
N LYS A 125 -13.35 -19.69 -12.26
CA LYS A 125 -13.65 -21.14 -12.22
C LYS A 125 -15.07 -21.48 -12.67
N ALA A 126 -16.05 -20.63 -12.37
CA ALA A 126 -17.43 -20.82 -12.82
C ALA A 126 -17.58 -20.64 -14.35
N GLY A 127 -16.80 -19.72 -14.95
CA GLY A 127 -16.74 -19.55 -16.40
C GLY A 127 -16.14 -20.78 -17.11
N GLU A 128 -15.00 -21.28 -16.61
CA GLU A 128 -14.34 -22.48 -17.15
C GLU A 128 -15.21 -23.74 -17.06
N ALA A 129 -15.98 -23.91 -15.97
CA ALA A 129 -16.88 -25.04 -15.80
C ALA A 129 -18.07 -25.03 -16.77
N ASN A 130 -18.58 -23.85 -17.12
CA ASN A 130 -19.67 -23.68 -18.10
C ASN A 130 -19.21 -23.86 -19.56
N GLU A 131 -17.95 -23.56 -19.87
CA GLU A 131 -17.38 -23.86 -21.19
C GLU A 131 -17.10 -25.36 -21.36
N ALA A 132 -16.73 -26.06 -20.29
CA ALA A 132 -16.49 -27.50 -20.31
C ALA A 132 -17.78 -28.35 -20.43
N THR A 133 -18.95 -27.80 -20.13
CA THR A 133 -20.25 -28.53 -20.21
C THR A 133 -20.99 -28.32 -21.53
N ASN A 134 -20.55 -27.36 -22.36
CA ASN A 134 -21.15 -27.03 -23.65
C ASN A 134 -20.36 -27.55 -24.87
N ASN A 135 -19.33 -28.37 -24.65
CA ASN A 135 -18.56 -29.09 -25.67
C ASN A 135 -18.72 -30.60 -25.47
#